data_AF-A0A679FZ00-F1
#
_entry.id   AF-A0A679FZ00-F1
#
_cell.length_a   1.000
_cell.length_b   1.000
_cell.length_c   1.000
_cell.angle_alpha   90.00
_cell.angle_beta   90.00
_cell.angle_gamma   90.00
#
_symmetry.space_group_name_H-M   'P 1'
#
loop_
_entity.id
_entity.type
_entity.pdbx_description
1 polymer ?
#
loop_
_entity_poly.entity_id
_entity_poly.type
_entity_poly.pdbx_seq_one_letter_code
_entity_poly.pdbx_strand_id
1 'polypeptide(L)'
;MYIREKTSISELRMQGYSIIEDDAIFVENCVGDVMKEKGWTVSDLAKKTGLSRQQVHAIVKGKIAPRIDFVLKISSVLETPVEKLFWLTEDAWVEYERKDHDVPLFLDMVHMEKVNAAEKKRFIRETGYVYYHVKTKQMFTEREIAREWRRFKELCLPKALKEVKNTHPSLSSLQQRSLAIRLLKEEFYGVHQKIFKRIVKRVQGR
;
A
#
# COMPACT_ATOMS: atom_id res chain seq x y z
N MET A 1 17.14 -8.19 21.52
CA MET A 1 17.79 -9.32 20.82
C MET A 1 17.57 -9.18 19.31
N TYR A 2 18.59 -9.49 18.53
CA TYR A 2 18.61 -9.45 17.08
C TYR A 2 18.33 -10.85 16.54
N ILE A 3 17.46 -11.00 15.54
CA ILE A 3 17.01 -12.32 15.03
C ILE A 3 17.16 -12.35 13.51
N ARG A 4 17.92 -13.33 13.00
CA ARG A 4 17.99 -13.67 11.57
C ARG A 4 17.94 -15.18 11.43
N GLU A 5 17.00 -15.68 10.64
CA GLU A 5 16.81 -17.11 10.39
C GLU A 5 16.55 -17.33 8.91
N LYS A 6 17.30 -18.23 8.26
CA LYS A 6 17.12 -18.55 6.83
C LYS A 6 15.74 -19.15 6.57
N THR A 7 15.12 -18.77 5.47
CA THR A 7 13.85 -19.36 5.02
C THR A 7 13.67 -19.21 3.51
N SER A 8 12.62 -19.79 2.94
CA SER A 8 12.19 -19.55 1.56
C SER A 8 10.69 -19.28 1.46
N ILE A 9 10.26 -18.64 0.36
CA ILE A 9 8.82 -18.42 0.09
C ILE A 9 8.07 -19.76 -0.01
N SER A 10 8.72 -20.79 -0.56
CA SER A 10 8.15 -22.13 -0.69
C SER A 10 7.90 -22.77 0.67
N GLU A 11 8.87 -22.69 1.60
CA GLU A 11 8.70 -23.17 2.97
C GLU A 11 7.57 -22.44 3.71
N LEU A 12 7.54 -21.11 3.61
CA LEU A 12 6.48 -20.30 4.21
C LEU A 12 5.10 -20.74 3.71
N ARG A 13 4.96 -20.94 2.40
CA ARG A 13 3.70 -21.42 1.80
C ARG A 13 3.33 -22.83 2.28
N MET A 14 4.29 -23.76 2.38
CA MET A 14 4.05 -25.10 2.92
C MET A 14 3.59 -25.06 4.38
N GLN A 15 4.04 -24.08 5.15
CA GLN A 15 3.62 -23.83 6.53
C GLN A 15 2.30 -23.03 6.63
N GLY A 16 1.65 -22.71 5.50
CA GLY A 16 0.40 -21.97 5.43
C GLY A 16 0.54 -20.45 5.52
N TYR A 17 1.76 -19.91 5.46
CA TYR A 17 2.00 -18.47 5.44
C TYR A 17 1.94 -17.89 4.03
N SER A 18 1.49 -16.65 3.94
CA SER A 18 1.62 -15.75 2.81
C SER A 18 2.42 -14.50 3.21
N ILE A 19 2.69 -13.66 2.22
CA ILE A 19 3.51 -12.46 2.39
C ILE A 19 2.71 -11.26 1.89
N ILE A 20 2.70 -10.18 2.67
CA ILE A 20 2.03 -8.93 2.32
C ILE A 20 2.96 -7.73 2.55
N GLU A 21 2.61 -6.59 1.96
CA GLU A 21 3.36 -5.35 2.19
C GLU A 21 3.30 -4.93 3.66
N ASP A 22 4.40 -4.35 4.15
CA ASP A 22 4.51 -3.91 5.54
C ASP A 22 3.53 -2.81 5.92
N ASP A 23 3.19 -1.97 4.96
CA ASP A 23 2.22 -0.89 5.04
C ASP A 23 0.91 -1.23 4.32
N ALA A 24 0.57 -2.52 4.20
CA ALA A 24 -0.71 -2.94 3.67
C ALA A 24 -1.86 -2.24 4.43
N ILE A 25 -2.79 -1.69 3.66
CA ILE A 25 -4.01 -1.05 4.17
C ILE A 25 -5.16 -2.00 3.89
N PHE A 26 -5.86 -2.40 4.94
CA PHE A 26 -6.96 -3.37 4.84
C PHE A 26 -8.35 -2.73 4.95
N VAL A 27 -8.43 -1.41 4.85
CA VAL A 27 -9.70 -0.67 4.93
C VAL A 27 -9.94 0.00 3.58
N GLU A 28 -10.99 -0.42 2.91
CA GLU A 28 -11.52 0.21 1.71
C GLU A 28 -12.66 1.17 2.07
N ASN A 29 -13.01 2.06 1.13
CA ASN A 29 -14.08 3.02 1.34
C ASN A 29 -14.71 3.52 0.03
N CYS A 30 -15.96 3.99 0.14
CA CYS A 30 -16.69 4.68 -0.93
C CYS A 30 -16.98 6.16 -0.60
N VAL A 31 -16.28 6.76 0.37
CA VAL A 31 -16.53 8.13 0.83
C VAL A 31 -16.55 9.13 -0.33
N GLY A 32 -15.62 8.96 -1.28
CA GLY A 32 -15.53 9.83 -2.46
C GLY A 32 -16.76 9.78 -3.37
N ASP A 33 -17.49 8.66 -3.40
CA ASP A 33 -18.69 8.52 -4.24
C ASP A 33 -19.91 9.13 -3.55
N VAL A 34 -20.09 8.86 -2.25
CA VAL A 34 -21.13 9.51 -1.43
C VAL A 34 -20.97 11.03 -1.41
N MET A 35 -19.73 11.53 -1.39
CA MET A 35 -19.47 12.97 -1.53
C MET A 35 -19.93 13.53 -2.87
N LYS A 36 -19.70 12.81 -3.99
CA LYS A 36 -20.11 13.26 -5.33
C LYS A 36 -21.63 13.32 -5.43
N GLU A 37 -22.35 12.34 -4.87
CA GLU A 37 -23.82 12.33 -4.83
C GLU A 37 -24.38 13.56 -4.10
N LYS A 38 -23.68 14.04 -3.05
CA LYS A 38 -24.02 15.28 -2.32
C LYS A 38 -23.45 16.55 -2.97
N GLY A 39 -22.72 16.46 -4.09
CA GLY A 39 -22.06 17.58 -4.74
C GLY A 39 -20.90 18.20 -3.95
N TRP A 40 -20.26 17.44 -3.07
CA TRP A 40 -19.22 17.93 -2.15
C TRP A 40 -17.81 17.70 -2.67
N THR A 41 -16.93 18.65 -2.38
CA THR A 41 -15.48 18.52 -2.59
C THR A 41 -14.77 18.01 -1.34
N VAL A 42 -13.51 17.59 -1.51
CA VAL A 42 -12.61 17.25 -0.38
C VAL A 42 -12.49 18.41 0.61
N SER A 43 -12.50 19.65 0.12
CA SER A 43 -12.43 20.84 0.97
C SER A 43 -13.69 21.03 1.82
N ASP A 44 -14.86 20.66 1.28
CA ASP A 44 -16.13 20.78 2.01
C ASP A 44 -16.21 19.75 3.13
N LEU A 45 -15.86 18.50 2.84
CA LEU A 45 -15.81 17.45 3.86
C LEU A 45 -14.77 17.78 4.94
N ALA A 46 -13.60 18.31 4.57
CA ALA A 46 -12.58 18.76 5.52
C ALA A 46 -13.12 19.85 6.47
N LYS A 47 -13.78 20.89 5.94
CA LYS A 47 -14.39 21.94 6.75
C LYS A 47 -15.46 21.40 7.71
N LYS A 48 -16.35 20.53 7.22
CA LYS A 48 -17.45 19.97 8.02
C LYS A 48 -16.99 18.99 9.10
N THR A 49 -15.92 18.24 8.85
CA THR A 49 -15.36 17.26 9.81
C THR A 49 -14.29 17.87 10.74
N GLY A 50 -13.79 19.06 10.42
CA GLY A 50 -12.65 19.67 11.11
C GLY A 50 -11.31 18.95 10.85
N LEU A 51 -11.24 18.10 9.83
CA LEU A 51 -10.01 17.41 9.42
C LEU A 51 -9.22 18.25 8.42
N SER A 52 -7.91 18.01 8.30
CA SER A 52 -7.14 18.67 7.26
C SER A 52 -7.53 18.15 5.88
N ARG A 53 -7.45 19.01 4.86
CA ARG A 53 -7.71 18.63 3.47
C ARG A 53 -6.83 17.45 3.03
N GLN A 54 -5.58 17.38 3.51
CA GLN A 54 -4.66 16.29 3.22
C GLN A 54 -5.13 14.96 3.83
N GLN A 55 -5.62 14.98 5.07
CA GLN A 55 -6.18 13.81 5.74
C GLN A 55 -7.41 13.28 4.98
N VAL A 56 -8.39 14.16 4.69
CA VAL A 56 -9.59 13.77 3.94
C VAL A 56 -9.23 13.22 2.58
N HIS A 57 -8.32 13.88 1.85
CA HIS A 57 -7.87 13.39 0.55
C HIS A 57 -7.22 12.01 0.64
N ALA A 58 -6.39 11.76 1.66
CA ALA A 58 -5.75 10.46 1.85
C ALA A 58 -6.78 9.35 2.14
N ILE A 59 -7.77 9.63 2.98
CA ILE A 59 -8.87 8.69 3.30
C ILE A 59 -9.69 8.39 2.06
N VAL A 60 -10.18 9.42 1.34
CA VAL A 60 -10.98 9.27 0.11
C VAL A 60 -10.25 8.49 -0.98
N LYS A 61 -8.91 8.50 -0.97
CA LYS A 61 -8.08 7.76 -1.92
C LYS A 61 -7.60 6.40 -1.39
N GLY A 62 -8.05 5.96 -0.22
CA GLY A 62 -7.65 4.69 0.40
C GLY A 62 -6.16 4.62 0.74
N LYS A 63 -5.48 5.77 0.90
CA LYS A 63 -4.04 5.84 1.13
C LYS A 63 -3.63 5.66 2.58
N ILE A 64 -4.61 5.70 3.50
CA ILE A 64 -4.42 5.44 4.93
C ILE A 64 -5.65 4.72 5.46
N ALA A 65 -5.46 3.88 6.47
CA ALA A 65 -6.56 3.47 7.34
C ALA A 65 -6.94 4.65 8.24
N PRO A 66 -8.19 5.18 8.18
CA PRO A 66 -8.61 6.26 9.04
C PRO A 66 -8.71 5.80 10.50
N ARG A 67 -8.41 6.71 11.42
CA ARG A 67 -8.66 6.48 12.85
C ARG A 67 -10.17 6.45 13.12
N ILE A 68 -10.57 5.79 14.21
CA ILE A 68 -11.98 5.66 14.59
C ILE A 68 -12.69 7.02 14.71
N ASP A 69 -12.03 8.03 15.27
CA ASP A 69 -12.59 9.38 15.40
C ASP A 69 -12.84 10.05 14.03
N PHE A 70 -12.01 9.76 13.03
CA PHE A 70 -12.18 10.29 11.67
C PHE A 70 -13.36 9.61 10.98
N VAL A 71 -13.47 8.30 11.13
CA VAL A 71 -14.56 7.50 10.55
C VAL A 71 -15.91 7.95 11.10
N LEU A 72 -16.02 8.12 12.43
CA LEU A 72 -17.25 8.59 13.07
C LEU A 72 -17.64 10.01 12.65
N LYS A 73 -16.67 10.93 12.56
CA LYS A 73 -16.91 12.29 12.05
C LYS A 73 -17.41 12.29 10.62
N ILE A 74 -16.76 11.52 9.74
CA ILE A 74 -17.14 11.42 8.33
C ILE A 74 -18.55 10.82 8.21
N SER A 75 -18.84 9.74 8.94
CA SER A 75 -20.15 9.09 8.97
C SER A 75 -21.25 10.05 9.43
N SER A 76 -21.03 10.79 10.52
CA SER A 76 -21.98 11.77 11.02
C SER A 76 -22.24 12.90 10.02
N VAL A 77 -21.18 13.46 9.42
CA VAL A 77 -21.28 14.57 8.46
C VAL A 77 -21.93 14.13 7.14
N LEU A 78 -21.70 12.90 6.69
CA LEU A 78 -22.32 12.34 5.49
C LEU A 78 -23.69 11.71 5.76
N GLU A 79 -24.12 11.66 7.03
CA GLU A 79 -25.38 11.03 7.45
C GLU A 79 -25.49 9.59 6.92
N THR A 80 -24.37 8.87 6.88
CA THR A 80 -24.29 7.52 6.33
C THR A 80 -23.59 6.62 7.34
N PRO A 81 -24.15 5.45 7.68
CA PRO A 81 -23.53 4.52 8.63
C PRO A 81 -22.09 4.14 8.23
N VAL A 82 -21.24 3.93 9.22
CA VAL A 82 -19.81 3.64 9.04
C VAL A 82 -19.58 2.44 8.13
N GLU A 83 -20.32 1.37 8.36
CA GLU A 83 -20.25 0.10 7.63
C GLU A 83 -20.68 0.20 6.16
N LYS A 84 -21.42 1.25 5.79
CA LYS A 84 -21.74 1.55 4.38
C LYS A 84 -20.66 2.40 3.71
N LEU A 85 -19.80 3.06 4.49
CA LEU A 85 -18.74 3.93 4.01
C LEU A 85 -17.38 3.23 3.96
N PHE A 86 -17.12 2.32 4.91
CA PHE A 86 -15.84 1.66 5.13
C PHE A 86 -16.04 0.17 5.37
N TRP A 87 -15.20 -0.66 4.76
CA TRP A 87 -15.20 -2.10 4.96
C TRP A 87 -13.78 -2.66 4.94
N LEU A 88 -13.63 -3.84 5.55
CA LEU A 88 -12.37 -4.56 5.57
C LEU A 88 -12.17 -5.32 4.25
N THR A 89 -10.93 -5.37 3.77
CA THR A 89 -10.55 -6.26 2.66
C THR A 89 -10.47 -7.71 3.14
N GLU A 90 -10.49 -8.66 2.21
CA GLU A 90 -10.31 -10.09 2.54
C GLU A 90 -8.99 -10.35 3.29
N ASP A 91 -7.94 -9.59 2.96
CA ASP A 91 -6.63 -9.71 3.59
C ASP A 91 -6.55 -9.04 4.98
N ALA A 92 -7.64 -8.41 5.47
CA ALA A 92 -7.69 -7.83 6.81
C ALA A 92 -7.56 -8.88 7.92
N TRP A 93 -8.03 -10.10 7.65
CA TRP A 93 -8.13 -11.18 8.63
C TRP A 93 -6.87 -12.02 8.65
N VAL A 94 -5.78 -11.43 9.12
CA VAL A 94 -4.46 -12.04 9.13
C VAL A 94 -3.82 -12.06 10.51
N GLU A 95 -3.16 -13.18 10.82
CA GLU A 95 -2.25 -13.31 11.95
C GLU A 95 -0.81 -13.10 11.48
N TYR A 96 -0.11 -12.18 12.12
CA TYR A 96 1.30 -11.94 11.85
C TYR A 96 2.17 -13.01 12.48
N GLU A 97 3.17 -13.48 11.73
CA GLU A 97 4.19 -14.38 12.24
C GLU A 97 4.99 -13.73 13.37
N ARG A 98 5.20 -14.48 14.45
CA ARG A 98 5.92 -14.01 15.64
C ARG A 98 6.87 -15.09 16.16
N LYS A 99 8.01 -14.66 16.67
CA LYS A 99 8.87 -15.51 17.51
C LYS A 99 8.39 -15.44 18.95
N ASP A 100 8.28 -16.60 19.59
CA ASP A 100 7.87 -16.76 20.99
C ASP A 100 6.55 -16.02 21.30
N HIS A 101 5.63 -15.96 20.32
CA HIS A 101 4.33 -15.26 20.36
C HIS A 101 4.34 -13.73 20.57
N ASP A 102 5.48 -13.11 20.89
CA ASP A 102 5.54 -11.67 21.19
C ASP A 102 6.25 -10.85 20.10
N VAL A 103 7.28 -11.41 19.47
CA VAL A 103 8.18 -10.63 18.62
C VAL A 103 7.78 -10.77 17.15
N PRO A 104 7.23 -9.72 16.50
CA PRO A 104 6.82 -9.80 15.10
C PRO A 104 8.02 -10.02 14.17
N LEU A 105 7.85 -10.96 13.24
CA LEU A 105 8.81 -11.29 12.21
C LEU A 105 8.40 -10.70 10.86
N PHE A 106 9.41 -10.39 10.06
CA PHE A 106 9.34 -9.86 8.71
C PHE A 106 10.20 -10.76 7.83
N LEU A 107 9.86 -10.86 6.55
CA LEU A 107 10.71 -11.51 5.57
C LEU A 107 11.61 -10.47 4.93
N ASP A 108 12.92 -10.65 5.03
CA ASP A 108 13.93 -10.00 4.19
C ASP A 108 13.94 -10.67 2.82
N MET A 109 13.43 -9.95 1.82
CA MET A 109 13.26 -10.41 0.44
C MET A 109 14.56 -10.41 -0.39
N VAL A 110 15.65 -9.85 0.14
CA VAL A 110 16.97 -9.85 -0.50
C VAL A 110 17.76 -11.06 -0.03
N HIS A 111 17.81 -11.28 1.29
CA HIS A 111 18.63 -12.32 1.92
C HIS A 111 17.88 -13.63 2.19
N MET A 112 16.55 -13.63 2.01
CA MET A 112 15.64 -14.74 2.29
C MET A 112 15.73 -15.19 3.75
N GLU A 113 15.44 -14.25 4.65
CA GLU A 113 15.55 -14.45 6.10
C GLU A 113 14.34 -13.90 6.85
N LYS A 114 13.90 -14.60 7.90
CA LYS A 114 13.02 -14.04 8.92
C LYS A 114 13.84 -13.11 9.81
N VAL A 115 13.39 -11.87 9.95
CA VAL A 115 14.01 -10.85 10.80
C VAL A 115 12.99 -10.19 11.71
N ASN A 116 13.40 -9.73 12.88
CA ASN A 116 12.51 -8.97 13.75
C ASN A 116 12.54 -7.46 13.45
N ALA A 117 11.65 -6.70 14.10
CA ALA A 117 11.57 -5.25 13.93
C ALA A 117 12.87 -4.51 14.28
N ALA A 118 13.65 -5.00 15.25
CA ALA A 118 14.91 -4.39 15.67
C ALA A 118 15.99 -4.52 14.59
N GLU A 119 16.13 -5.71 13.99
CA GLU A 119 17.01 -5.97 12.84
C GLU A 119 16.63 -5.12 11.64
N LYS A 120 15.35 -5.12 11.25
CA LYS A 120 14.82 -4.30 10.16
C LYS A 120 15.15 -2.81 10.36
N LYS A 121 14.89 -2.28 11.56
CA LYS A 121 15.21 -0.87 11.89
C LYS A 121 16.72 -0.61 11.84
N ARG A 122 17.55 -1.54 12.31
CA ARG A 122 19.01 -1.42 12.23
C ARG A 122 19.48 -1.37 10.78
N PHE A 123 19.04 -2.32 9.95
CA PHE A 123 19.39 -2.38 8.53
C PHE A 123 19.03 -1.09 7.79
N ILE A 124 17.80 -0.58 7.96
CA ILE A 124 17.36 0.66 7.30
C ILE A 124 18.18 1.86 7.81
N ARG A 125 18.49 1.91 9.10
CA ARG A 125 19.30 3.00 9.67
C ARG A 125 20.74 3.00 9.16
N GLU A 126 21.36 1.83 9.02
CA GLU A 126 22.76 1.69 8.62
C GLU A 126 22.95 1.84 7.11
N THR A 127 21.99 1.38 6.31
CA THR A 127 22.12 1.33 4.84
C THR A 127 21.26 2.35 4.11
N GLY A 128 20.15 2.80 4.71
CA GLY A 128 19.12 3.62 4.08
C GLY A 128 18.25 2.87 3.06
N TYR A 129 18.54 1.61 2.77
CA TYR A 129 17.83 0.84 1.74
C TYR A 129 16.47 0.35 2.21
N VAL A 130 15.50 0.47 1.33
CA VAL A 130 14.09 0.12 1.58
C VAL A 130 13.45 -0.65 0.43
N TYR A 131 13.96 -0.48 -0.80
CA TYR A 131 13.53 -1.20 -1.99
C TYR A 131 14.66 -2.05 -2.56
N TYR A 132 14.30 -3.06 -3.35
CA TYR A 132 15.24 -3.84 -4.14
C TYR A 132 14.63 -4.21 -5.49
N HIS A 133 15.48 -4.44 -6.48
CA HIS A 133 15.09 -4.97 -7.77
C HIS A 133 15.03 -6.50 -7.70
N VAL A 134 13.88 -7.08 -8.02
CA VAL A 134 13.58 -8.51 -7.78
C VAL A 134 14.56 -9.46 -8.47
N LYS A 135 15.00 -9.14 -9.69
CA LYS A 135 15.94 -9.95 -10.49
C LYS A 135 17.41 -9.73 -10.11
N THR A 136 17.91 -8.50 -10.20
CA THR A 136 19.32 -8.14 -9.97
C THR A 136 19.72 -8.09 -8.51
N LYS A 137 18.75 -8.04 -7.58
CA LYS A 137 18.94 -7.84 -6.13
C LYS A 137 19.59 -6.51 -5.75
N GLN A 138 19.74 -5.58 -6.70
CA GLN A 138 20.19 -4.22 -6.41
C GLN A 138 19.22 -3.55 -5.43
N MET A 139 19.75 -2.89 -4.40
CA MET A 139 18.97 -2.20 -3.37
C MET A 139 18.93 -0.69 -3.61
N PHE A 140 17.86 -0.04 -3.15
CA PHE A 140 17.58 1.37 -3.37
C PHE A 140 17.05 2.01 -2.09
N THR A 141 17.56 3.20 -1.81
CA THR A 141 16.99 4.14 -0.84
C THR A 141 15.71 4.76 -1.39
N GLU A 142 14.91 5.39 -0.53
CA GLU A 142 13.72 6.17 -0.95
C GLU A 142 14.06 7.22 -2.01
N ARG A 143 15.23 7.87 -1.89
CA ARG A 143 15.66 8.90 -2.85
C ARG A 143 16.05 8.30 -4.19
N GLU A 144 16.74 7.16 -4.18
CA GLU A 144 17.12 6.47 -5.40
C GLU A 144 15.92 5.92 -6.14
N ILE A 145 15.00 5.24 -5.46
CA ILE A 145 13.83 4.68 -6.12
C ILE A 145 12.91 5.78 -6.68
N ALA A 146 12.81 6.92 -6.01
CA ALA A 146 12.07 8.07 -6.53
C ALA A 146 12.71 8.67 -7.80
N ARG A 147 14.04 8.64 -7.92
CA ARG A 147 14.76 9.04 -9.14
C ARG A 147 14.52 8.03 -10.27
N GLU A 148 14.64 6.74 -9.98
CA GLU A 148 14.39 5.67 -10.95
C GLU A 148 12.96 5.71 -11.47
N TRP A 149 11.97 5.86 -10.59
CA TRP A 149 10.57 6.03 -10.98
C TRP A 149 10.37 7.25 -11.89
N ARG A 150 11.02 8.38 -11.59
CA ARG A 150 10.91 9.59 -12.41
C ARG A 150 11.41 9.34 -13.83
N ARG A 151 12.61 8.75 -13.95
CA ARG A 151 13.24 8.41 -15.23
C ARG A 151 12.42 7.40 -16.02
N PHE A 152 11.99 6.31 -15.38
CA PHE A 152 11.15 5.28 -16.00
C PHE A 152 9.83 5.87 -16.52
N LYS A 153 9.13 6.64 -15.67
CA LYS A 153 7.88 7.30 -16.06
C LYS A 153 8.08 8.24 -17.24
N GLU A 154 9.12 9.07 -17.24
CA GLU A 154 9.40 10.00 -18.34
C GLU A 154 9.61 9.26 -19.67
N LEU A 155 10.37 8.16 -19.65
CA LEU A 155 10.64 7.34 -20.82
C LEU A 155 9.37 6.63 -21.35
N CYS A 156 8.56 6.08 -20.45
CA CYS A 156 7.46 5.17 -20.82
C CYS A 156 6.10 5.87 -21.00
N LEU A 157 5.90 7.06 -20.41
CA LEU A 157 4.62 7.77 -20.42
C LEU A 157 4.06 8.06 -21.82
N PRO A 158 4.85 8.50 -22.82
CA PRO A 158 4.31 8.76 -24.16
C PRO A 158 3.69 7.52 -24.80
N LYS A 159 4.36 6.36 -24.70
CA LYS A 159 3.86 5.08 -25.21
C LYS A 159 2.60 4.64 -24.46
N ALA A 160 2.63 4.67 -23.13
CA ALA A 160 1.50 4.29 -22.29
C ALA A 160 0.26 5.17 -22.56
N LEU A 161 0.43 6.48 -22.77
CA LEU A 161 -0.66 7.38 -23.13
C LEU A 161 -1.29 7.03 -24.48
N LYS A 162 -0.48 6.71 -25.49
CA LYS A 162 -0.97 6.29 -26.80
C LYS A 162 -1.80 5.01 -26.69
N GLU A 163 -1.31 4.03 -25.94
CA GLU A 163 -2.00 2.76 -25.70
C GLU A 163 -3.32 2.93 -24.95
N VAL A 164 -3.32 3.71 -23.87
CA VAL A 164 -4.53 4.01 -23.10
C VAL A 164 -5.55 4.79 -23.94
N LYS A 165 -5.12 5.73 -24.78
CA LYS A 165 -6.01 6.47 -25.68
C LYS A 165 -6.70 5.55 -26.69
N ASN A 166 -5.99 4.54 -27.19
CA ASN A 166 -6.54 3.57 -28.13
C ASN A 166 -7.52 2.59 -27.46
N THR A 167 -7.20 2.12 -26.26
CA THR A 167 -7.98 1.12 -25.54
C THR A 167 -9.16 1.72 -24.75
N HIS A 168 -9.04 2.98 -24.32
CA HIS A 168 -10.03 3.68 -23.51
C HIS A 168 -10.34 5.08 -24.09
N PRO A 169 -10.86 5.18 -25.33
CA PRO A 169 -11.09 6.45 -26.00
C PRO A 169 -12.19 7.31 -25.37
N SER A 170 -13.12 6.69 -24.63
CA SER A 170 -14.23 7.36 -23.95
C SER A 170 -13.82 8.14 -22.69
N LEU A 171 -12.62 7.89 -22.15
CA LEU A 171 -12.11 8.60 -20.98
C LEU A 171 -11.59 9.99 -21.34
N SER A 172 -11.79 10.97 -20.45
CA SER A 172 -11.16 12.29 -20.58
C SER A 172 -9.62 12.19 -20.57
N SER A 173 -8.93 13.17 -21.15
CA SER A 173 -7.46 13.18 -21.20
C SER A 173 -6.80 13.10 -19.81
N LEU A 174 -7.45 13.67 -18.79
CA LEU A 174 -6.97 13.61 -17.41
C LEU A 174 -7.12 12.21 -16.82
N GLN A 175 -8.24 11.53 -17.08
CA GLN A 175 -8.46 10.13 -16.69
C GLN A 175 -7.51 9.18 -17.43
N GLN A 176 -7.32 9.37 -18.74
CA GLN A 176 -6.37 8.60 -19.54
C GLN A 176 -4.95 8.72 -18.99
N ARG A 177 -4.51 9.94 -18.65
CA ARG A 177 -3.19 10.18 -18.03
C ARG A 177 -3.08 9.52 -16.65
N SER A 178 -4.12 9.61 -15.83
CA SER A 178 -4.14 8.96 -14.51
C SER A 178 -4.03 7.44 -14.63
N LEU A 179 -4.76 6.84 -15.58
CA LEU A 179 -4.73 5.41 -15.85
C LEU A 179 -3.35 4.97 -16.34
N ALA A 180 -2.76 5.68 -17.31
CA ALA A 180 -1.41 5.41 -17.80
C ALA A 180 -0.36 5.44 -16.68
N ILE A 181 -0.41 6.46 -15.81
CA ILE A 181 0.51 6.56 -14.66
C ILE A 181 0.32 5.40 -13.68
N ARG A 182 -0.92 4.94 -13.46
CA ARG A 182 -1.21 3.79 -12.58
C ARG A 182 -0.61 2.50 -13.14
N LEU A 183 -0.84 2.20 -14.41
CA LEU A 183 -0.29 1.01 -15.06
C LEU A 183 1.25 1.00 -15.04
N LEU A 184 1.88 2.15 -15.30
CA LEU A 184 3.34 2.28 -15.19
C LEU A 184 3.86 2.06 -13.76
N LYS A 185 3.10 2.46 -12.73
CA LYS A 185 3.48 2.16 -11.35
C LYS A 185 3.40 0.66 -11.08
N GLU A 186 2.35 -0.01 -11.55
CA GLU A 186 2.19 -1.47 -11.39
C GLU A 186 3.36 -2.22 -12.03
N GLU A 187 3.76 -1.83 -13.24
CA GLU A 187 4.94 -2.38 -13.91
C GLU A 187 6.23 -2.11 -13.11
N PHE A 188 6.46 -0.85 -12.73
CA PHE A 188 7.70 -0.43 -12.06
C PHE A 188 7.86 -1.09 -10.68
N TYR A 189 6.82 -1.09 -9.86
CA TYR A 189 6.83 -1.71 -8.53
C TYR A 189 6.64 -3.23 -8.56
N GLY A 190 6.25 -3.80 -9.70
CA GLY A 190 6.32 -5.24 -9.93
C GLY A 190 7.75 -5.78 -9.88
N VAL A 191 8.73 -4.99 -10.35
CA VAL A 191 10.16 -5.33 -10.33
C VAL A 191 10.95 -4.61 -9.24
N HIS A 192 10.50 -3.47 -8.72
CA HIS A 192 11.07 -2.79 -7.56
C HIS A 192 10.17 -2.95 -6.34
N GLN A 193 10.52 -3.86 -5.44
CA GLN A 193 9.69 -4.20 -4.29
C GLN A 193 10.35 -3.76 -2.98
N LYS A 194 9.57 -3.62 -1.92
CA LYS A 194 10.11 -3.37 -0.59
C LYS A 194 10.93 -4.57 -0.11
N ILE A 195 12.04 -4.29 0.56
CA ILE A 195 12.97 -5.30 1.09
C ILE A 195 12.27 -6.15 2.16
N PHE A 196 11.55 -5.51 3.08
CA PHE A 196 10.90 -6.19 4.19
C PHE A 196 9.41 -6.30 3.96
N LYS A 197 8.91 -7.53 4.07
CA LYS A 197 7.48 -7.82 3.98
C LYS A 197 6.97 -8.50 5.25
N ARG A 198 5.66 -8.43 5.48
CA ARG A 198 5.01 -9.13 6.59
C ARG A 198 4.76 -10.56 6.20
N ILE A 199 5.02 -11.47 7.14
CA ILE A 199 4.68 -12.89 7.02
C ILE A 199 3.37 -13.06 7.79
N VAL A 200 2.36 -13.64 7.14
CA VAL A 200 1.02 -13.73 7.70
C VAL A 200 0.34 -15.06 7.42
N LYS A 201 -0.59 -15.46 8.28
CA LYS A 201 -1.56 -16.55 8.07
C LYS A 201 -2.96 -15.97 7.98
N ARG A 202 -3.81 -16.51 7.11
CA ARG A 202 -5.23 -16.15 7.10
C ARG A 202 -5.93 -16.79 8.30
N VAL A 203 -6.74 -16.01 9.01
CA VAL A 203 -7.61 -16.51 10.07
C VAL A 203 -8.74 -17.31 9.43
N GLN A 204 -8.91 -18.57 9.83
CA GLN A 204 -9.98 -19.43 9.30
C GLN A 204 -11.34 -19.04 9.89
N GLY A 205 -12.41 -19.09 9.09
CA GLY A 205 -13.80 -18.89 9.53
C GLY A 205 -14.32 -17.44 9.46
N ARG A 206 -13.69 -16.58 8.66
CA ARG A 206 -14.12 -15.22 8.34
C ARG A 206 -14.19 -15.02 6.83
#